data_AF-A0A2T0XZG4-F1
#
_entry.id   AF-A0A2T0XZG4-F1
#
_cell.length_a   1.000
_cell.length_b   1.000
_cell.length_c   1.000
_cell.angle_alpha   90.00
_cell.angle_beta   90.00
_cell.angle_gamma   90.00
#
_symmetry.space_group_name_H-M   'P 1'
#
loop_
_entity.id
_entity.type
_entity.pdbx_description
1 polymer ?
#
loop_
_entity_poly.entity_id
_entity_poly.type
_entity_poly.pdbx_seq_one_letter_code
_entity_poly.pdbx_strand_id
1 'polypeptide(L)'
;MAGSTRGAGLRRTVRSTGGRLIRRLGMLPGGVPDGLGEDEFLQGATLSARAVVFFGDPPESMYQIRQWYTALEALDHRVPLVVIAGDSRTARLLRAESSLRVVTVAQHATLDEILTGSDVRLALYVNHSPQNFTMLSFGGLVHVSLLHGDSDKTVSVSNQHKAYDLVFVAGQAAVDRFARNLPYFDAPARCVPVGRPQLDVLGPDPVSRASSDRSTVLYAPTWEGANPSVAYGSVDVLGPDLARAVVAEPGMRLLYRPHPLTGVRSPAYAAADAEVREVVEAAAVADPGAGHEVRTTGEMAATFAEADVLVCDISAAATEWLPTLRPLVVTDVAAPWATVATTPLLRVAPRLRVDGVEDVAELLRTQTTQDPAREERRRLVEYYLGDVTPGASLERFVAACEAAIERHEAELRRLADVRTDDGGERVTDGDSPDARRR
;
A
#
# COMPACT_ATOMS: atom_id res chain seq x y z
N MET A 1 -16.61 -23.70 -56.89
CA MET A 1 -15.39 -24.35 -56.38
C MET A 1 -15.39 -24.29 -54.86
N ALA A 2 -15.69 -25.42 -54.22
CA ALA A 2 -15.62 -25.58 -52.77
C ALA A 2 -14.16 -25.80 -52.35
N GLY A 3 -13.61 -24.88 -51.55
CA GLY A 3 -12.25 -24.93 -51.04
C GLY A 3 -12.21 -24.95 -49.51
N SER A 4 -12.32 -26.15 -48.94
CA SER A 4 -11.70 -26.60 -47.69
C SER A 4 -11.33 -25.55 -46.61
N THR A 5 -12.27 -25.25 -45.71
CA THR A 5 -12.03 -24.65 -44.37
C THR A 5 -11.84 -25.71 -43.27
N ARG A 6 -11.16 -26.82 -43.55
CA ARG A 6 -10.99 -27.93 -42.57
C ARG A 6 -9.69 -27.91 -41.75
N GLY A 7 -8.74 -27.00 -42.03
CA GLY A 7 -7.43 -26.94 -41.35
C GLY A 7 -7.26 -25.89 -40.24
N ALA A 8 -8.09 -24.83 -40.25
CA ALA A 8 -7.95 -23.71 -39.30
C ALA A 8 -8.59 -23.99 -37.92
N GLY A 9 -9.64 -24.81 -37.87
CA GLY A 9 -10.31 -25.20 -36.63
C GLY A 9 -9.42 -26.03 -35.71
N LEU A 10 -8.83 -27.13 -36.21
CA LEU A 10 -8.01 -28.03 -35.39
C LEU A 10 -6.75 -27.34 -34.81
N ARG A 11 -6.05 -26.51 -35.59
CA ARG A 11 -4.87 -25.78 -35.09
C ARG A 11 -5.22 -24.74 -34.03
N ARG A 12 -6.40 -24.11 -34.12
CA ARG A 12 -6.90 -23.15 -33.12
C ARG A 12 -7.37 -23.87 -31.85
N THR A 13 -8.04 -25.02 -31.99
CA THR A 13 -8.43 -25.87 -30.86
C THR A 13 -7.22 -26.41 -30.12
N VAL A 14 -6.22 -26.98 -30.80
CA VAL A 14 -5.00 -27.53 -30.18
C VAL A 14 -4.17 -26.44 -29.47
N ARG A 15 -4.05 -25.23 -30.03
CA ARG A 15 -3.42 -24.08 -29.34
C ARG A 15 -4.23 -23.62 -28.11
N SER A 16 -5.56 -23.60 -28.20
CA SER A 16 -6.44 -23.22 -27.07
C SER A 16 -6.42 -24.26 -25.94
N THR A 17 -6.30 -25.55 -26.26
CA THR A 17 -6.27 -26.64 -25.29
C THR A 17 -4.89 -26.75 -24.66
N GLY A 18 -3.81 -26.63 -25.45
CA GLY A 18 -2.43 -26.59 -24.94
C GLY A 18 -2.15 -25.37 -24.05
N GLY A 19 -2.63 -24.18 -24.44
CA GLY A 19 -2.53 -22.97 -23.61
C GLY A 19 -3.33 -23.08 -22.31
N ARG A 20 -4.55 -23.65 -22.35
CA ARG A 20 -5.35 -23.94 -21.14
C ARG A 20 -4.70 -24.99 -20.25
N LEU A 21 -4.02 -25.99 -20.81
CA LEU A 21 -3.30 -26.99 -20.04
C LEU A 21 -2.06 -26.39 -19.35
N ILE A 22 -1.27 -25.57 -20.04
CA ILE A 22 -0.12 -24.85 -19.47
C ILE A 22 -0.56 -23.90 -18.33
N ARG A 23 -1.68 -23.19 -18.52
CA ARG A 23 -2.32 -22.33 -17.49
C ARG A 23 -2.78 -23.15 -16.28
N ARG A 24 -3.47 -24.28 -16.51
CA ARG A 24 -3.91 -25.20 -15.44
C ARG A 24 -2.75 -25.85 -14.68
N LEU A 25 -1.62 -26.09 -15.37
CA LEU A 25 -0.40 -26.64 -14.79
C LEU A 25 0.46 -25.56 -14.09
N GLY A 26 0.06 -24.29 -14.10
CA GLY A 26 0.76 -23.21 -13.40
C GLY A 26 2.13 -22.85 -14.00
N MET A 27 2.42 -23.22 -15.24
CA MET A 27 3.73 -23.05 -15.87
C MET A 27 3.91 -21.70 -16.60
N LEU A 28 3.18 -20.66 -16.17
CA LEU A 28 3.33 -19.32 -16.72
C LEU A 28 4.52 -18.58 -16.07
N PRO A 29 5.21 -17.69 -16.80
CA PRO A 29 6.16 -16.77 -16.20
C PRO A 29 5.50 -16.00 -15.05
N GLY A 30 6.23 -15.80 -13.94
CA GLY A 30 5.77 -14.97 -12.82
C GLY A 30 5.34 -13.58 -13.32
N GLY A 31 4.20 -13.09 -12.84
CA GLY A 31 3.66 -11.78 -13.22
C GLY A 31 2.63 -11.76 -14.35
N VAL A 32 2.28 -12.90 -14.97
CA VAL A 32 1.18 -12.97 -15.96
C VAL A 32 -0.06 -13.65 -15.36
N PRO A 33 -1.26 -13.03 -15.42
CA PRO A 33 -2.51 -13.68 -15.03
C PRO A 33 -2.78 -14.94 -15.86
N ASP A 34 -3.32 -15.97 -15.21
CA ASP A 34 -3.57 -17.27 -15.85
C ASP A 34 -4.73 -17.25 -16.86
N GLY A 35 -5.56 -16.20 -16.84
CA GLY A 35 -6.71 -16.06 -17.71
C GLY A 35 -7.71 -17.21 -17.54
N LEU A 36 -7.81 -17.76 -16.33
CA LEU A 36 -8.81 -18.73 -15.90
C LEU A 36 -9.76 -18.01 -14.94
N GLY A 37 -11.03 -17.88 -15.33
CA GLY A 37 -12.06 -17.26 -14.51
C GLY A 37 -13.30 -18.13 -14.38
N GLU A 38 -14.23 -17.65 -13.59
CA GLU A 38 -15.57 -18.20 -13.38
C GLU A 38 -16.57 -17.64 -14.41
N ASP A 39 -16.07 -17.16 -15.55
CA ASP A 39 -16.81 -16.43 -16.57
C ASP A 39 -18.09 -17.15 -17.03
N GLU A 40 -18.02 -18.47 -17.26
CA GLU A 40 -19.17 -19.29 -17.65
C GLU A 40 -20.27 -19.34 -16.58
N PHE A 41 -19.92 -19.21 -15.30
CA PHE A 41 -20.88 -19.21 -14.18
C PHE A 41 -21.40 -17.81 -13.86
N LEU A 42 -20.69 -16.78 -14.28
CA LEU A 42 -21.02 -15.38 -14.03
C LEU A 42 -21.88 -14.77 -15.17
N GLN A 43 -22.06 -15.49 -16.26
CA GLN A 43 -22.90 -15.05 -17.37
C GLN A 43 -24.35 -14.84 -16.91
N GLY A 44 -24.91 -13.66 -17.19
CA GLY A 44 -26.23 -13.23 -16.71
C GLY A 44 -26.33 -13.02 -15.19
N ALA A 45 -25.22 -13.12 -14.44
CA ALA A 45 -25.23 -12.94 -12.99
C ALA A 45 -25.07 -11.46 -12.62
N THR A 46 -25.57 -11.12 -11.43
CA THR A 46 -25.37 -9.81 -10.81
C THR A 46 -24.66 -9.98 -9.47
N LEU A 47 -23.81 -9.03 -9.13
CA LEU A 47 -23.18 -8.96 -7.81
C LEU A 47 -24.15 -8.31 -6.83
N SER A 48 -24.52 -9.04 -5.78
CA SER A 48 -25.16 -8.45 -4.59
C SER A 48 -24.10 -7.68 -3.78
N ALA A 49 -23.66 -6.55 -4.31
CA ALA A 49 -22.59 -5.71 -3.77
C ALA A 49 -22.81 -4.25 -4.14
N ARG A 50 -22.33 -3.34 -3.29
CA ARG A 50 -22.26 -1.89 -3.56
C ARG A 50 -20.82 -1.45 -3.83
N ALA A 51 -19.84 -2.21 -3.33
CA ALA A 51 -18.42 -1.96 -3.54
C ALA A 51 -17.70 -3.19 -4.10
N VAL A 52 -16.61 -2.95 -4.84
CA VAL A 52 -15.69 -3.99 -5.26
C VAL A 52 -14.25 -3.61 -4.98
N VAL A 53 -13.42 -4.61 -4.69
CA VAL A 53 -11.96 -4.50 -4.79
C VAL A 53 -11.55 -5.19 -6.08
N PHE A 54 -10.91 -4.47 -6.98
CA PHE A 54 -10.35 -5.07 -8.18
C PHE A 54 -8.89 -5.44 -7.96
N PHE A 55 -8.55 -6.72 -8.06
CA PHE A 55 -7.20 -7.23 -7.88
C PHE A 55 -6.80 -8.15 -9.04
N GLY A 56 -6.22 -7.55 -10.07
CA GLY A 56 -5.89 -8.24 -11.32
C GLY A 56 -4.58 -9.04 -11.30
N ASP A 57 -3.79 -8.96 -10.23
CA ASP A 57 -2.42 -9.47 -10.22
C ASP A 57 -2.27 -10.93 -9.77
N PRO A 58 -1.18 -11.60 -10.20
CA PRO A 58 -0.80 -12.93 -9.72
C PRO A 58 -0.39 -12.99 -8.24
N PRO A 59 -0.24 -14.22 -7.68
CA PRO A 59 0.03 -14.46 -6.25
C PRO A 59 1.23 -13.71 -5.64
N GLU A 60 2.23 -13.38 -6.45
CA GLU A 60 3.43 -12.67 -6.00
C GLU A 60 3.12 -11.26 -5.48
N SER A 61 1.98 -10.68 -5.87
CA SER A 61 1.52 -9.36 -5.44
C SER A 61 0.59 -9.38 -4.22
N MET A 62 0.30 -10.56 -3.64
CA MET A 62 -0.65 -10.72 -2.53
C MET A 62 -0.30 -9.88 -1.29
N TYR A 63 0.98 -9.55 -1.09
CA TYR A 63 1.41 -8.68 0.02
C TYR A 63 0.72 -7.30 0.02
N GLN A 64 0.22 -6.85 -1.13
CA GLN A 64 -0.43 -5.55 -1.29
C GLN A 64 -1.85 -5.56 -0.74
N ILE A 65 -2.64 -6.60 -1.04
CA ILE A 65 -4.03 -6.72 -0.58
C ILE A 65 -4.14 -7.28 0.84
N ARG A 66 -3.19 -8.12 1.28
CA ARG A 66 -3.18 -8.70 2.64
C ARG A 66 -3.23 -7.65 3.76
N GLN A 67 -2.57 -6.51 3.55
CA GLN A 67 -2.58 -5.41 4.52
C GLN A 67 -3.96 -4.79 4.71
N TRP A 68 -4.89 -4.99 3.76
CA TRP A 68 -6.21 -4.39 3.76
C TRP A 68 -7.32 -5.32 4.22
N TYR A 69 -7.06 -6.61 4.49
CA TYR A 69 -8.12 -7.57 4.82
C TYR A 69 -9.05 -7.06 5.93
N THR A 70 -8.51 -6.66 7.09
CA THR A 70 -9.36 -6.20 8.20
C THR A 70 -10.18 -4.96 7.84
N ALA A 71 -9.60 -4.03 7.09
CA ALA A 71 -10.31 -2.83 6.66
C ALA A 71 -11.43 -3.14 5.64
N LEU A 72 -11.17 -4.06 4.72
CA LEU A 72 -12.12 -4.51 3.71
C LEU A 72 -13.25 -5.36 4.31
N GLU A 73 -12.95 -6.19 5.31
CA GLU A 73 -13.95 -6.97 6.04
C GLU A 73 -14.85 -6.06 6.90
N ALA A 74 -14.26 -5.05 7.55
CA ALA A 74 -15.04 -4.02 8.24
C ALA A 74 -15.95 -3.23 7.28
N LEU A 75 -15.45 -2.93 6.07
CA LEU A 75 -16.26 -2.30 5.03
C LEU A 75 -17.39 -3.23 4.57
N ASP A 76 -17.15 -4.52 4.34
CA ASP A 76 -18.17 -5.49 3.91
C ASP A 76 -19.36 -5.59 4.88
N HIS A 77 -19.10 -5.44 6.18
CA HIS A 77 -20.15 -5.40 7.20
C HIS A 77 -21.11 -4.20 7.08
N ARG A 78 -20.70 -3.13 6.40
CA ARG A 78 -21.46 -1.88 6.25
C ARG A 78 -21.94 -1.67 4.82
N VAL A 79 -21.09 -2.00 3.87
CA VAL A 79 -21.26 -1.85 2.42
C VAL A 79 -20.90 -3.19 1.78
N PRO A 80 -21.88 -3.99 1.33
CA PRO A 80 -21.61 -5.30 0.75
C PRO A 80 -20.55 -5.24 -0.34
N LEU A 81 -19.48 -6.02 -0.17
CA LEU A 81 -18.24 -5.93 -0.92
C LEU A 81 -17.87 -7.26 -1.58
N VAL A 82 -17.26 -7.17 -2.76
CA VAL A 82 -16.71 -8.32 -3.48
C VAL A 82 -15.30 -8.04 -3.95
N VAL A 83 -14.42 -9.01 -3.79
CA VAL A 83 -13.12 -8.98 -4.47
C VAL A 83 -13.28 -9.63 -5.85
N ILE A 84 -12.98 -8.86 -6.90
CA ILE A 84 -12.88 -9.36 -8.27
C ILE A 84 -11.40 -9.64 -8.54
N ALA A 85 -11.04 -10.92 -8.60
CA ALA A 85 -9.69 -11.39 -8.90
C ALA A 85 -9.52 -11.67 -10.40
N GLY A 86 -8.41 -11.21 -10.97
CA GLY A 86 -8.05 -11.48 -12.38
C GLY A 86 -7.30 -12.79 -12.62
N ASP A 87 -6.96 -13.53 -11.57
CA ASP A 87 -6.16 -14.75 -11.61
C ASP A 87 -6.73 -15.82 -10.66
N SER A 88 -6.89 -17.05 -11.14
CA SER A 88 -7.51 -18.12 -10.35
C SER A 88 -6.67 -18.57 -9.16
N ARG A 89 -5.34 -18.43 -9.23
CA ARG A 89 -4.42 -18.80 -8.15
C ARG A 89 -4.51 -17.76 -7.03
N THR A 90 -4.53 -16.49 -7.41
CA THR A 90 -4.77 -15.37 -6.50
C THR A 90 -6.14 -15.50 -5.83
N ALA A 91 -7.20 -15.79 -6.58
CA ALA A 91 -8.54 -15.98 -6.03
C ALA A 91 -8.61 -17.10 -4.97
N ARG A 92 -7.89 -18.21 -5.18
CA ARG A 92 -7.80 -19.29 -4.18
C ARG A 92 -7.14 -18.82 -2.87
N LEU A 93 -6.09 -18.02 -2.96
CA LEU A 93 -5.42 -17.47 -1.78
C LEU A 93 -6.32 -16.49 -1.03
N LEU A 94 -6.97 -15.57 -1.74
CA LEU A 94 -7.91 -14.61 -1.15
C LEU A 94 -9.04 -15.31 -0.37
N ARG A 95 -9.61 -16.38 -0.93
CA ARG A 95 -10.65 -17.20 -0.28
C ARG A 95 -10.14 -17.98 0.93
N ALA A 96 -8.86 -18.33 0.95
CA ALA A 96 -8.26 -19.07 2.05
C ALA A 96 -7.83 -18.17 3.21
N GLU A 97 -7.54 -16.90 2.93
CA GLU A 97 -6.93 -15.96 3.88
C GLU A 97 -7.88 -14.87 4.39
N SER A 98 -9.07 -14.72 3.81
CA SER A 98 -10.06 -13.71 4.21
C SER A 98 -11.48 -14.27 4.20
N SER A 99 -12.38 -13.58 4.90
CA SER A 99 -13.83 -13.86 4.90
C SER A 99 -14.58 -13.23 3.72
N LEU A 100 -13.89 -12.46 2.89
CA LEU A 100 -14.47 -11.71 1.79
C LEU A 100 -15.02 -12.62 0.69
N ARG A 101 -16.14 -12.22 0.08
CA ARG A 101 -16.62 -12.87 -1.14
C ARG A 101 -15.68 -12.56 -2.30
N VAL A 102 -15.16 -13.60 -2.95
CA VAL A 102 -14.25 -13.48 -4.10
C VAL A 102 -14.89 -14.10 -5.34
N VAL A 103 -14.85 -13.40 -6.47
CA VAL A 103 -15.15 -13.93 -7.81
C VAL A 103 -13.93 -13.82 -8.70
N THR A 104 -13.75 -14.77 -9.62
CA THR A 104 -12.63 -14.74 -10.57
C THR A 104 -13.13 -14.38 -11.96
N VAL A 105 -12.63 -13.30 -12.55
CA VAL A 105 -13.08 -12.84 -13.88
C VAL A 105 -11.87 -12.73 -14.81
N ALA A 106 -11.85 -13.53 -15.88
CA ALA A 106 -10.76 -13.51 -16.84
C ALA A 106 -11.08 -12.70 -18.10
N GLN A 107 -12.36 -12.49 -18.41
CA GLN A 107 -12.78 -11.82 -19.63
C GLN A 107 -13.41 -10.45 -19.34
N HIS A 108 -13.02 -9.45 -20.12
CA HIS A 108 -13.61 -8.11 -20.05
C HIS A 108 -15.11 -8.12 -20.33
N ALA A 109 -15.60 -8.96 -21.25
CA ALA A 109 -17.02 -9.07 -21.56
C ALA A 109 -17.85 -9.52 -20.34
N THR A 110 -17.35 -10.50 -19.58
CA THR A 110 -17.97 -10.91 -18.31
C THR A 110 -17.98 -9.77 -17.32
N LEU A 111 -16.87 -9.03 -17.20
CA LEU A 111 -16.76 -7.90 -16.28
C LEU A 111 -17.77 -6.79 -16.62
N ASP A 112 -17.92 -6.46 -17.91
CA ASP A 112 -18.91 -5.50 -18.41
C ASP A 112 -20.34 -5.93 -18.08
N GLU A 113 -20.69 -7.19 -18.36
CA GLU A 113 -22.01 -7.75 -18.11
C GLU A 113 -22.37 -7.72 -16.62
N ILE A 114 -21.50 -8.23 -15.75
CA ILE A 114 -21.78 -8.28 -14.31
C ILE A 114 -21.88 -6.88 -13.71
N LEU A 115 -21.05 -5.93 -14.12
CA LEU A 115 -21.07 -4.57 -13.58
C LEU A 115 -22.31 -3.81 -14.05
N THR A 116 -22.66 -3.93 -15.33
CA THR A 116 -23.86 -3.31 -15.90
C THR A 116 -25.13 -3.80 -15.21
N GLY A 117 -25.19 -5.09 -14.86
CA GLY A 117 -26.33 -5.68 -14.17
C GLY A 117 -26.38 -5.40 -12.66
N SER A 118 -25.35 -4.82 -12.05
CA SER A 118 -25.21 -4.70 -10.59
C SER A 118 -25.36 -3.27 -10.08
N ASP A 119 -25.73 -3.11 -8.81
CA ASP A 119 -25.77 -1.82 -8.11
C ASP A 119 -24.40 -1.44 -7.50
N VAL A 120 -23.31 -1.85 -8.14
CA VAL A 120 -21.95 -1.50 -7.69
C VAL A 120 -21.66 -0.05 -8.04
N ARG A 121 -21.17 0.72 -7.07
CA ARG A 121 -20.86 2.15 -7.24
C ARG A 121 -19.42 2.49 -6.89
N LEU A 122 -18.70 1.63 -6.19
CA LEU A 122 -17.33 1.89 -5.74
C LEU A 122 -16.37 0.81 -6.21
N ALA A 123 -15.23 1.22 -6.78
CA ALA A 123 -14.10 0.33 -7.07
C ALA A 123 -12.84 0.77 -6.30
N LEU A 124 -12.28 -0.16 -5.51
CA LEU A 124 -11.09 0.05 -4.69
C LEU A 124 -9.86 -0.64 -5.32
N TYR A 125 -8.71 0.04 -5.25
CA TYR A 125 -7.44 -0.42 -5.85
C TYR A 125 -6.27 -0.31 -4.88
N VAL A 126 -5.65 -1.44 -4.53
CA VAL A 126 -4.53 -1.50 -3.57
C VAL A 126 -3.15 -1.35 -4.24
N ASN A 127 -3.10 -1.05 -5.54
CA ASN A 127 -1.86 -0.90 -6.29
C ASN A 127 -2.05 -0.11 -7.59
N HIS A 128 -0.97 -0.05 -8.37
CA HIS A 128 -0.87 0.59 -9.67
C HIS A 128 -0.67 -0.44 -10.79
N SER A 129 -1.33 -1.60 -10.68
CA SER A 129 -1.25 -2.63 -11.72
C SER A 129 -1.78 -2.13 -13.06
N PRO A 130 -1.10 -2.42 -14.18
CA PRO A 130 -1.65 -2.19 -15.51
C PRO A 130 -3.01 -2.86 -15.72
N GLN A 131 -3.33 -3.94 -14.99
CA GLN A 131 -4.62 -4.61 -15.09
C GLN A 131 -5.78 -3.72 -14.62
N ASN A 132 -5.52 -2.75 -13.76
CA ASN A 132 -6.53 -1.82 -13.24
C ASN A 132 -7.21 -1.04 -14.37
N PHE A 133 -6.52 -0.80 -15.49
CA PHE A 133 -7.09 -0.10 -16.66
C PHE A 133 -8.30 -0.82 -17.28
N THR A 134 -8.42 -2.13 -17.08
CA THR A 134 -9.62 -2.87 -17.49
C THR A 134 -10.85 -2.38 -16.72
N MET A 135 -10.72 -2.28 -15.40
CA MET A 135 -11.80 -1.83 -14.51
C MET A 135 -12.02 -0.30 -14.61
N LEU A 136 -10.96 0.50 -14.82
CA LEU A 136 -11.06 1.96 -14.96
C LEU A 136 -11.83 2.41 -16.22
N SER A 137 -12.14 1.50 -17.13
CA SER A 137 -12.94 1.82 -18.32
C SER A 137 -14.44 2.01 -18.02
N PHE A 138 -14.92 1.64 -16.82
CA PHE A 138 -16.33 1.67 -16.45
C PHE A 138 -16.70 2.92 -15.65
N GLY A 139 -17.16 3.98 -16.33
CA GLY A 139 -17.57 5.24 -15.68
C GLY A 139 -18.84 5.17 -14.81
N GLY A 140 -19.44 3.99 -14.65
CA GLY A 140 -20.56 3.77 -13.73
C GLY A 140 -20.16 3.68 -12.26
N LEU A 141 -18.85 3.64 -11.96
CA LEU A 141 -18.29 3.54 -10.62
C LEU A 141 -17.43 4.77 -10.31
N VAL A 142 -17.30 5.09 -9.02
CA VAL A 142 -16.19 5.93 -8.53
C VAL A 142 -14.98 5.06 -8.27
N HIS A 143 -13.83 5.46 -8.81
CA HIS A 143 -12.57 4.73 -8.72
C HIS A 143 -11.66 5.34 -7.66
N VAL A 144 -11.32 4.54 -6.64
CA VAL A 144 -10.55 5.00 -5.47
C VAL A 144 -9.25 4.23 -5.33
N SER A 145 -8.13 4.96 -5.42
CA SER A 145 -6.81 4.40 -5.13
C SER A 145 -6.56 4.36 -3.62
N LEU A 146 -6.17 3.19 -3.12
CA LEU A 146 -5.75 2.94 -1.74
C LEU A 146 -4.24 2.75 -1.62
N LEU A 147 -3.63 2.15 -2.65
CA LEU A 147 -2.26 1.61 -2.59
C LEU A 147 -2.07 0.62 -1.42
N HIS A 148 -0.83 0.26 -1.09
CA HIS A 148 -0.50 -0.71 -0.03
C HIS A 148 0.51 -0.13 0.97
N GLY A 149 0.46 1.19 1.13
CA GLY A 149 1.33 1.95 2.03
C GLY A 149 1.47 3.39 1.58
N ASP A 150 1.52 4.30 2.56
CA ASP A 150 1.86 5.71 2.34
C ASP A 150 3.29 5.91 2.86
N SER A 151 4.22 6.33 2.00
CA SER A 151 5.60 6.58 2.37
C SER A 151 5.93 8.05 2.25
N ASP A 152 6.72 8.57 3.19
CA ASP A 152 7.17 9.96 3.19
C ASP A 152 8.32 10.22 2.21
N LYS A 153 8.11 9.90 0.94
CA LYS A 153 9.11 10.03 -0.13
C LYS A 153 8.50 10.69 -1.36
N THR A 154 9.26 11.56 -2.04
CA THR A 154 8.82 12.17 -3.30
C THR A 154 8.52 11.11 -4.37
N VAL A 155 9.23 9.97 -4.35
CA VAL A 155 8.98 8.88 -5.31
C VAL A 155 7.60 8.21 -5.16
N SER A 156 6.92 8.42 -4.03
CA SER A 156 5.54 7.96 -3.84
C SER A 156 4.54 8.80 -4.65
N VAL A 157 4.95 9.96 -5.17
CA VAL A 157 4.14 10.80 -6.05
C VAL A 157 4.25 10.30 -7.48
N SER A 158 3.22 9.62 -7.95
CA SER A 158 3.15 9.00 -9.28
C SER A 158 2.05 9.62 -10.15
N ASN A 159 2.33 9.80 -11.46
CA ASN A 159 1.32 10.19 -12.45
C ASN A 159 0.12 9.22 -12.51
N GLN A 160 0.30 7.99 -12.07
CA GLN A 160 -0.75 6.96 -12.09
C GLN A 160 -1.94 7.31 -11.17
N HIS A 161 -1.75 8.15 -10.15
CA HIS A 161 -2.84 8.65 -9.30
C HIS A 161 -3.90 9.44 -10.09
N LYS A 162 -3.52 10.04 -11.22
CA LYS A 162 -4.45 10.80 -12.07
C LYS A 162 -5.50 9.94 -12.78
N ALA A 163 -5.30 8.61 -12.81
CA ALA A 163 -6.25 7.69 -13.41
C ALA A 163 -7.49 7.45 -12.53
N TYR A 164 -7.43 7.82 -11.25
CA TYR A 164 -8.50 7.58 -10.27
C TYR A 164 -9.27 8.86 -9.98
N ASP A 165 -10.55 8.70 -9.62
CA ASP A 165 -11.41 9.82 -9.21
C ASP A 165 -10.97 10.36 -7.85
N LEU A 166 -10.71 9.45 -6.90
CA LEU A 166 -10.23 9.76 -5.57
C LEU A 166 -8.98 8.96 -5.22
N VAL A 167 -8.17 9.52 -4.33
CA VAL A 167 -7.01 8.88 -3.73
C VAL A 167 -7.16 8.93 -2.23
N PHE A 168 -7.34 7.79 -1.58
CA PHE A 168 -7.37 7.72 -0.13
C PHE A 168 -5.93 7.73 0.38
N VAL A 169 -5.63 8.66 1.27
CA VAL A 169 -4.28 8.91 1.77
C VAL A 169 -4.23 8.83 3.29
N ALA A 170 -3.04 8.68 3.86
CA ALA A 170 -2.92 8.52 5.30
C ALA A 170 -3.28 9.81 6.07
N GLY A 171 -2.92 10.98 5.54
CA GLY A 171 -3.13 12.24 6.23
C GLY A 171 -2.85 13.46 5.35
N GLN A 172 -2.92 14.64 5.97
CA GLN A 172 -2.69 15.91 5.29
C GLN A 172 -1.29 15.99 4.66
N ALA A 173 -0.30 15.35 5.25
CA ALA A 173 1.06 15.25 4.71
C ALA A 173 1.10 14.75 3.26
N ALA A 174 0.29 13.76 2.94
CA ALA A 174 0.22 13.19 1.60
C ALA A 174 -0.48 14.16 0.63
N VAL A 175 -1.59 14.78 1.04
CA VAL A 175 -2.32 15.80 0.26
C VAL A 175 -1.36 16.92 -0.18
N ASP A 176 -0.63 17.47 0.79
CA ASP A 176 0.36 18.52 0.57
C ASP A 176 1.48 18.06 -0.36
N ARG A 177 1.94 16.82 -0.21
CA ARG A 177 2.99 16.24 -1.04
C ARG A 177 2.52 16.09 -2.49
N PHE A 178 1.29 15.64 -2.73
CA PHE A 178 0.70 15.59 -4.07
C PHE A 178 0.55 16.99 -4.66
N ALA A 179 0.01 17.95 -3.91
CA ALA A 179 -0.18 19.32 -4.38
C ALA A 179 1.12 19.98 -4.85
N ARG A 180 2.24 19.70 -4.18
CA ARG A 180 3.55 20.29 -4.50
C ARG A 180 4.28 19.59 -5.64
N ASN A 181 4.06 18.28 -5.82
CA ASN A 181 4.94 17.45 -6.66
C ASN A 181 4.23 16.74 -7.83
N LEU A 182 2.89 16.81 -7.91
CA LEU A 182 2.14 16.18 -9.01
C LEU A 182 1.48 17.25 -9.90
N PRO A 183 2.12 17.63 -11.01
CA PRO A 183 1.57 18.64 -11.92
C PRO A 183 0.19 18.24 -12.43
N TYR A 184 -0.73 19.18 -12.58
CA TYR A 184 -2.09 18.93 -13.11
C TYR A 184 -2.92 17.93 -12.29
N PHE A 185 -2.68 17.82 -10.99
CA PHE A 185 -3.50 17.03 -10.09
C PHE A 185 -4.06 17.91 -8.97
N ASP A 186 -5.38 17.98 -8.88
CA ASP A 186 -6.08 18.73 -7.84
C ASP A 186 -6.11 17.92 -6.54
N ALA A 187 -5.01 17.95 -5.81
CA ALA A 187 -4.86 17.16 -4.58
C ALA A 187 -5.91 17.52 -3.51
N PRO A 188 -6.23 18.81 -3.23
CA PRO A 188 -7.27 19.14 -2.25
C PRO A 188 -8.65 18.57 -2.59
N ALA A 189 -9.00 18.46 -3.87
CA ALA A 189 -10.29 17.90 -4.28
C ALA A 189 -10.28 16.37 -4.38
N ARG A 190 -9.14 15.75 -4.72
CA ARG A 190 -9.05 14.32 -5.04
C ARG A 190 -8.46 13.46 -3.93
N CYS A 191 -7.65 14.02 -3.03
CA CYS A 191 -7.11 13.26 -1.91
C CYS A 191 -8.06 13.30 -0.71
N VAL A 192 -8.37 12.12 -0.16
CA VAL A 192 -9.21 11.97 1.03
C VAL A 192 -8.37 11.36 2.15
N PRO A 193 -8.04 12.14 3.20
CA PRO A 193 -7.34 11.61 4.37
C PRO A 193 -8.20 10.62 5.15
N VAL A 194 -7.77 9.36 5.23
CA VAL A 194 -8.49 8.29 5.95
C VAL A 194 -7.67 7.66 7.08
N GLY A 195 -6.43 8.09 7.31
CA GLY A 195 -5.55 7.43 8.25
C GLY A 195 -4.96 6.14 7.68
N ARG A 196 -4.51 5.26 8.58
CA ARG A 196 -4.03 3.93 8.23
C ARG A 196 -4.87 2.87 8.92
N PRO A 197 -6.02 2.47 8.34
CA PRO A 197 -6.89 1.45 8.95
C PRO A 197 -6.18 0.09 9.12
N GLN A 198 -5.10 -0.17 8.37
CA GLN A 198 -4.25 -1.35 8.56
C GLN A 198 -3.52 -1.35 9.92
N LEU A 199 -3.30 -0.17 10.50
CA LEU A 199 -2.62 0.00 11.78
C LEU A 199 -3.60 0.02 12.97
N ASP A 200 -4.91 0.19 12.74
CA ASP A 200 -5.91 0.23 13.82
C ASP A 200 -6.11 -1.14 14.51
N VAL A 201 -5.72 -2.23 13.83
CA VAL A 201 -5.70 -3.61 14.35
C VAL A 201 -4.47 -3.86 15.22
N LEU A 202 -3.47 -2.99 15.12
CA LEU A 202 -2.38 -2.91 16.08
C LEU A 202 -2.93 -2.23 17.33
N GLY A 203 -3.83 -2.95 18.02
CA GLY A 203 -4.34 -2.52 19.30
C GLY A 203 -3.17 -2.10 20.19
N PRO A 204 -3.40 -1.17 21.13
CA PRO A 204 -2.36 -0.63 21.99
C PRO A 204 -1.89 -1.67 23.00
N ASP A 205 -2.11 -2.97 22.78
CA ASP A 205 -1.72 -4.00 23.72
C ASP A 205 -0.21 -3.84 23.90
N PRO A 206 0.21 -3.32 25.07
CA PRO A 206 1.56 -3.51 25.47
C PRO A 206 1.62 -5.01 25.58
N VAL A 207 2.32 -5.68 24.66
CA VAL A 207 2.99 -6.92 25.05
C VAL A 207 3.58 -6.55 26.40
N SER A 208 3.03 -7.10 27.48
CA SER A 208 3.34 -6.71 28.85
C SER A 208 4.86 -6.76 28.93
N ARG A 209 5.50 -5.61 28.77
CA ARG A 209 6.94 -5.57 28.66
C ARG A 209 7.37 -5.95 30.05
N ALA A 210 8.05 -7.09 30.17
CA ALA A 210 8.76 -7.38 31.41
C ALA A 210 9.56 -6.11 31.70
N SER A 211 9.33 -5.51 32.87
CA SER A 211 10.03 -4.29 33.27
C SER A 211 11.52 -4.60 33.15
N SER A 212 12.16 -3.98 32.16
CA SER A 212 13.59 -4.07 31.95
C SER A 212 14.17 -2.73 32.33
N ASP A 213 15.28 -2.76 33.07
CA ASP A 213 16.02 -1.54 33.40
C ASP A 213 16.76 -0.96 32.16
N ARG A 214 16.66 -1.63 31.00
CA ARG A 214 17.33 -1.26 29.74
C ARG A 214 16.36 -0.67 28.73
N SER A 215 16.81 0.38 28.04
CA SER A 215 16.12 0.92 26.87
C SER A 215 16.35 0.01 25.66
N THR A 216 15.28 -0.45 25.01
CA THR A 216 15.37 -1.27 23.81
C THR A 216 15.47 -0.38 22.56
N VAL A 217 16.60 -0.44 21.88
CA VAL A 217 16.88 0.24 20.61
C VAL A 217 16.54 -0.71 19.47
N LEU A 218 15.56 -0.34 18.63
CA LEU A 218 15.31 -1.03 17.37
C LEU A 218 16.15 -0.37 16.27
N TYR A 219 17.11 -1.10 15.72
CA TYR A 219 17.81 -0.68 14.52
C TYR A 219 17.20 -1.39 13.30
N ALA A 220 16.45 -0.64 12.48
CA ALA A 220 15.73 -1.14 11.31
C ALA A 220 16.13 -0.36 10.03
N PRO A 221 17.31 -0.64 9.48
CA PRO A 221 17.78 0.05 8.29
C PRO A 221 17.08 -0.41 7.02
N THR A 222 17.15 0.43 5.99
CA THR A 222 16.82 0.10 4.61
C THR A 222 17.97 -0.63 3.92
N TRP A 223 17.65 -1.24 2.78
CA TRP A 223 18.64 -1.86 1.88
C TRP A 223 19.19 -0.83 0.88
N GLU A 224 20.02 -1.28 -0.05
CA GLU A 224 20.67 -0.49 -1.10
C GLU A 224 19.70 0.29 -2.00
N GLY A 225 18.40 -0.04 -1.95
CA GLY A 225 17.35 0.56 -2.75
C GLY A 225 17.24 -0.06 -4.13
N ALA A 226 16.06 0.05 -4.75
CA ALA A 226 15.82 -0.46 -6.11
C ALA A 226 16.45 0.44 -7.20
N ASN A 227 16.62 1.74 -6.92
CA ASN A 227 17.18 2.72 -7.84
C ASN A 227 18.18 3.63 -7.11
N PRO A 228 19.21 4.16 -7.80
CA PRO A 228 20.19 5.06 -7.19
C PRO A 228 19.58 6.29 -6.51
N SER A 229 18.46 6.82 -7.04
CA SER A 229 17.78 8.00 -6.50
C SER A 229 17.15 7.80 -5.11
N VAL A 230 16.98 6.55 -4.67
CA VAL A 230 16.40 6.16 -3.38
C VAL A 230 17.34 5.30 -2.53
N ALA A 231 18.64 5.37 -2.80
CA ALA A 231 19.69 4.70 -2.04
C ALA A 231 19.93 5.43 -0.70
N TYR A 232 18.95 5.34 0.20
CA TYR A 232 18.98 5.97 1.52
C TYR A 232 19.67 5.12 2.59
N GLY A 233 20.01 3.86 2.26
CA GLY A 233 20.63 2.92 3.19
C GLY A 233 21.90 3.46 3.82
N SER A 234 22.11 3.14 5.10
CA SER A 234 23.33 3.49 5.82
C SER A 234 24.06 2.28 6.43
N VAL A 235 23.62 1.05 6.18
CA VAL A 235 24.18 -0.15 6.83
C VAL A 235 25.67 -0.29 6.59
N ASP A 236 26.12 -0.09 5.35
CA ASP A 236 27.52 -0.25 4.95
C ASP A 236 28.47 0.78 5.55
N VAL A 237 27.97 1.96 5.91
CA VAL A 237 28.77 3.06 6.45
C VAL A 237 28.64 3.24 7.96
N LEU A 238 27.50 2.87 8.54
CA LEU A 238 27.14 3.18 9.94
C LEU A 238 26.73 1.95 10.74
N GLY A 239 26.31 0.86 10.09
CA GLY A 239 25.69 -0.29 10.76
C GLY A 239 26.56 -0.91 11.84
N PRO A 240 27.77 -1.40 11.51
CA PRO A 240 28.66 -2.05 12.49
C PRO A 240 29.02 -1.15 13.67
N ASP A 241 29.31 0.10 13.38
CA ASP A 241 29.70 1.12 14.34
C ASP A 241 28.56 1.47 15.32
N LEU A 242 27.35 1.69 14.80
CA LEU A 242 26.13 1.85 15.61
C LEU A 242 25.90 0.62 16.49
N ALA A 243 25.98 -0.58 15.92
CA ALA A 243 25.74 -1.81 16.66
C ALA A 243 26.73 -1.96 17.83
N ARG A 244 28.03 -1.73 17.58
CA ARG A 244 29.07 -1.77 18.61
C ARG A 244 28.84 -0.73 19.71
N ALA A 245 28.47 0.49 19.33
CA ALA A 245 28.16 1.55 20.30
C ALA A 245 26.97 1.18 21.20
N VAL A 246 25.88 0.63 20.64
CA VAL A 246 24.68 0.30 21.43
C VAL A 246 24.92 -0.92 22.34
N VAL A 247 25.58 -1.98 21.86
CA VAL A 247 25.82 -3.18 22.70
C VAL A 247 26.86 -2.93 23.80
N ALA A 248 27.71 -1.91 23.66
CA ALA A 248 28.66 -1.51 24.70
C ALA A 248 28.00 -0.76 25.87
N GLU A 249 26.79 -0.21 25.68
CA GLU A 249 26.06 0.55 26.70
C GLU A 249 25.23 -0.39 27.60
N PRO A 250 25.57 -0.56 28.90
CA PRO A 250 24.91 -1.54 29.76
C PRO A 250 23.41 -1.28 29.97
N GLY A 251 22.97 -0.03 29.79
CA GLY A 251 21.58 0.41 29.91
C GLY A 251 20.75 0.24 28.63
N MET A 252 21.29 -0.42 27.59
CA MET A 252 20.60 -0.59 26.32
C MET A 252 20.50 -2.06 25.90
N ARG A 253 19.42 -2.37 25.19
CA ARG A 253 19.21 -3.62 24.44
C ARG A 253 19.16 -3.28 22.96
N LEU A 254 19.82 -4.06 22.12
CA LEU A 254 19.78 -3.87 20.66
C LEU A 254 18.91 -4.95 20.03
N LEU A 255 17.85 -4.52 19.34
CA LEU A 255 17.08 -5.34 18.43
C LEU A 255 17.42 -4.94 16.99
N TYR A 256 18.18 -5.76 16.28
CA TYR A 256 18.55 -5.51 14.89
C TYR A 256 17.59 -6.20 13.93
N ARG A 257 16.92 -5.42 13.07
CA ARG A 257 15.95 -5.91 12.09
C ARG A 257 16.32 -5.46 10.68
N PRO A 258 17.21 -6.18 9.97
CA PRO A 258 17.61 -5.82 8.62
C PRO A 258 16.48 -5.98 7.61
N HIS A 259 16.52 -5.19 6.55
CA HIS A 259 15.63 -5.39 5.42
C HIS A 259 15.93 -6.74 4.72
N PRO A 260 14.94 -7.53 4.25
CA PRO A 260 15.17 -8.86 3.66
C PRO A 260 16.04 -8.87 2.39
N LEU A 261 16.14 -7.71 1.71
CA LEU A 261 16.95 -7.53 0.50
C LEU A 261 18.33 -6.93 0.77
N THR A 262 18.71 -6.71 2.03
CA THR A 262 20.02 -6.14 2.39
C THR A 262 21.14 -7.04 1.85
N GLY A 263 22.07 -6.46 1.08
CA GLY A 263 23.23 -7.18 0.54
C GLY A 263 22.95 -7.93 -0.76
N VAL A 264 21.72 -7.92 -1.27
CA VAL A 264 21.37 -8.59 -2.54
C VAL A 264 22.07 -7.92 -3.73
N ARG A 265 22.37 -6.61 -3.64
CA ARG A 265 22.93 -5.83 -4.75
C ARG A 265 24.34 -5.33 -4.49
N SER A 266 24.72 -5.16 -3.24
CA SER A 266 26.03 -4.64 -2.84
C SER A 266 26.74 -5.61 -1.91
N PRO A 267 27.92 -6.13 -2.32
CA PRO A 267 28.77 -6.91 -1.43
C PRO A 267 29.17 -6.16 -0.16
N ALA A 268 29.28 -4.82 -0.21
CA ALA A 268 29.59 -4.00 0.96
C ALA A 268 28.44 -4.02 1.98
N TYR A 269 27.18 -3.94 1.52
CA TYR A 269 26.01 -4.08 2.40
C TYR A 269 25.92 -5.48 2.98
N ALA A 270 26.21 -6.51 2.18
CA ALA A 270 26.21 -7.90 2.66
C ALA A 270 27.26 -8.11 3.76
N ALA A 271 28.47 -7.58 3.56
CA ALA A 271 29.54 -7.65 4.56
C ALA A 271 29.17 -6.90 5.85
N ALA A 272 28.61 -5.69 5.73
CA ALA A 272 28.21 -4.90 6.89
C ALA A 272 27.01 -5.50 7.64
N ASP A 273 26.02 -6.07 6.94
CA ASP A 273 24.91 -6.80 7.59
C ASP A 273 25.44 -8.01 8.37
N ALA A 274 26.37 -8.77 7.79
CA ALA A 274 27.01 -9.90 8.47
C ALA A 274 27.76 -9.43 9.73
N GLU A 275 28.52 -8.35 9.64
CA GLU A 275 29.26 -7.81 10.78
C GLU A 275 28.32 -7.31 11.90
N VAL A 276 27.22 -6.64 11.56
CA VAL A 276 26.22 -6.23 12.56
C VAL A 276 25.64 -7.44 13.28
N ARG A 277 25.31 -8.52 12.54
CA ARG A 277 24.80 -9.77 13.14
C ARG A 277 25.82 -10.37 14.09
N GLU A 278 27.08 -10.47 13.68
CA GLU A 278 28.16 -10.99 14.52
C GLU A 278 28.31 -10.20 15.83
N VAL A 279 28.26 -8.86 15.76
CA VAL A 279 28.31 -7.98 16.93
C VAL A 279 27.13 -8.25 17.88
N VAL A 280 25.91 -8.34 17.34
CA VAL A 280 24.69 -8.57 18.14
C VAL A 280 24.70 -9.96 18.77
N GLU A 281 25.08 -10.98 18.01
CA GLU A 281 25.15 -12.37 18.48
C GLU A 281 26.23 -12.57 19.53
N ALA A 282 27.42 -11.98 19.35
CA ALA A 282 28.49 -12.00 20.34
C ALA A 282 28.08 -11.30 21.64
N ALA A 283 27.39 -10.15 21.55
CA ALA A 283 26.87 -9.45 22.70
C ALA A 283 25.78 -10.26 23.43
N ALA A 284 24.89 -10.92 22.69
CA ALA A 284 23.85 -11.80 23.26
C ALA A 284 24.45 -13.01 24.01
N VAL A 285 25.58 -13.54 23.53
CA VAL A 285 26.32 -14.61 24.22
C VAL A 285 27.04 -14.09 25.47
N ALA A 286 27.62 -12.89 25.40
CA ALA A 286 28.37 -12.28 26.51
C ALA A 286 27.46 -11.84 27.67
N ASP A 287 26.28 -11.31 27.36
CA ASP A 287 25.23 -10.97 28.34
C ASP A 287 23.85 -11.47 27.87
N PRO A 288 23.50 -12.74 28.17
CA PRO A 288 22.19 -13.28 27.83
C PRO A 288 21.02 -12.51 28.48
N GLY A 289 21.27 -11.81 29.59
CA GLY A 289 20.27 -10.99 30.28
C GLY A 289 19.98 -9.66 29.58
N ALA A 290 20.86 -9.18 28.69
CA ALA A 290 20.62 -7.98 27.90
C ALA A 290 19.59 -8.20 26.79
N GLY A 291 19.44 -9.43 26.32
CA GLY A 291 18.43 -9.79 25.31
C GLY A 291 18.69 -9.17 23.94
N HIS A 292 19.96 -8.89 23.59
CA HIS A 292 20.33 -8.49 22.23
C HIS A 292 19.86 -9.54 21.22
N GLU A 293 19.31 -9.10 20.08
CA GLU A 293 18.67 -10.02 19.14
C GLU A 293 18.74 -9.52 17.70
N VAL A 294 19.07 -10.44 16.78
CA VAL A 294 18.85 -10.27 15.34
C VAL A 294 17.48 -10.84 15.01
N ARG A 295 16.56 -10.00 14.51
CA ARG A 295 15.19 -10.40 14.20
C ARG A 295 14.90 -10.26 12.71
N THR A 296 14.71 -11.39 12.03
CA THR A 296 14.42 -11.46 10.58
C THR A 296 13.00 -11.91 10.25
N THR A 297 12.22 -12.31 11.26
CA THR A 297 10.86 -12.84 11.11
C THR A 297 9.86 -12.14 12.04
N GLY A 298 8.59 -12.50 11.93
CA GLY A 298 7.50 -11.94 12.73
C GLY A 298 6.99 -10.58 12.23
N GLU A 299 5.90 -10.12 12.82
CA GLU A 299 5.25 -8.86 12.45
C GLU A 299 6.07 -7.63 12.89
N MET A 300 6.16 -6.62 12.02
CA MET A 300 6.88 -5.38 12.32
C MET A 300 6.25 -4.65 13.51
N ALA A 301 4.93 -4.68 13.63
CA ALA A 301 4.22 -4.06 14.74
C ALA A 301 4.57 -4.66 16.11
N ALA A 302 4.75 -5.98 16.19
CA ALA A 302 5.20 -6.64 17.42
C ALA A 302 6.63 -6.19 17.79
N THR A 303 7.48 -6.03 16.78
CA THR A 303 8.84 -5.47 16.93
C THR A 303 8.79 -4.03 17.43
N PHE A 304 7.85 -3.22 16.94
CA PHE A 304 7.66 -1.85 17.43
C PHE A 304 7.19 -1.79 18.88
N ALA A 305 6.27 -2.67 19.27
CA ALA A 305 5.76 -2.74 20.64
C ALA A 305 6.88 -2.98 21.67
N GLU A 306 7.92 -3.74 21.29
CA GLU A 306 9.08 -4.08 22.13
C GLU A 306 10.16 -2.99 22.24
N ALA A 307 10.17 -1.97 21.38
CA ALA A 307 11.26 -1.00 21.31
C ALA A 307 10.91 0.35 21.94
N ASP A 308 11.88 0.99 22.60
CA ASP A 308 11.74 2.32 23.21
C ASP A 308 12.20 3.45 22.29
N VAL A 309 13.08 3.15 21.33
CA VAL A 309 13.55 4.10 20.32
C VAL A 309 13.80 3.36 19.00
N LEU A 310 13.41 3.99 17.90
CA LEU A 310 13.72 3.51 16.55
C LEU A 310 14.94 4.24 16.00
N VAL A 311 15.91 3.51 15.47
CA VAL A 311 16.94 4.02 14.58
C VAL A 311 16.73 3.42 13.20
N CYS A 312 16.56 4.27 12.20
CA CYS A 312 16.31 3.82 10.83
C CYS A 312 16.81 4.84 9.80
N ASP A 313 16.82 4.45 8.53
CA ASP A 313 17.06 5.39 7.44
C ASP A 313 15.75 6.11 7.05
N ILE A 314 15.80 6.88 5.97
CA ILE A 314 14.59 7.44 5.33
C ILE A 314 13.73 6.30 4.79
N SER A 315 12.75 5.87 5.59
CA SER A 315 12.03 4.61 5.42
C SER A 315 10.54 4.74 5.76
N ALA A 316 9.72 3.80 5.27
CA ALA A 316 8.31 3.69 5.67
C ALA A 316 8.16 3.29 7.14
N ALA A 317 9.16 2.59 7.71
CA ALA A 317 9.18 2.23 9.13
C ALA A 317 9.14 3.48 10.03
N ALA A 318 9.78 4.58 9.63
CA ALA A 318 9.73 5.84 10.39
C ALA A 318 8.30 6.40 10.49
N THR A 319 7.53 6.36 9.40
CA THR A 319 6.13 6.80 9.40
C THR A 319 5.20 5.83 10.14
N GLU A 320 5.47 4.53 10.08
CA GLU A 320 4.71 3.51 10.82
C GLU A 320 5.02 3.51 12.33
N TRP A 321 6.18 4.03 12.72
CA TRP A 321 6.58 4.19 14.11
C TRP A 321 5.93 5.40 14.79
N LEU A 322 5.59 6.46 14.03
CA LEU A 322 5.03 7.70 14.58
C LEU A 322 3.87 7.50 15.58
N PRO A 323 2.88 6.61 15.33
CA PRO A 323 1.79 6.35 16.28
C PRO A 323 2.23 5.91 17.67
N THR A 324 3.41 5.29 17.80
CA THR A 324 3.94 4.88 19.12
C THR A 324 4.24 6.07 20.01
N LEU A 325 4.40 7.27 19.42
CA LEU A 325 4.90 8.49 20.05
C LEU A 325 6.27 8.35 20.72
N ARG A 326 6.96 7.22 20.54
CA ARG A 326 8.29 6.97 21.08
C ARG A 326 9.36 7.69 20.23
N PRO A 327 10.54 7.98 20.79
CA PRO A 327 11.61 8.63 20.06
C PRO A 327 12.02 7.88 18.78
N LEU A 328 12.47 8.63 17.79
CA LEU A 328 13.01 8.10 16.54
C LEU A 328 14.24 8.91 16.12
N VAL A 329 15.27 8.22 15.62
CA VAL A 329 16.51 8.80 15.10
C VAL A 329 16.67 8.35 13.65
N VAL A 330 16.96 9.29 12.76
CA VAL A 330 17.17 8.97 11.33
C VAL A 330 18.65 9.06 11.00
N THR A 331 19.19 8.03 10.36
CA THR A 331 20.58 8.02 9.88
C THR A 331 20.78 8.99 8.72
N ASP A 332 22.00 9.48 8.59
CA ASP A 332 22.35 10.33 7.46
C ASP A 332 22.52 9.54 6.16
N VAL A 333 22.17 10.18 5.04
CA VAL A 333 22.27 9.53 3.73
C VAL A 333 23.68 9.72 3.21
N ALA A 334 24.46 8.64 3.18
CA ALA A 334 25.86 8.71 2.73
C ALA A 334 26.00 8.88 1.21
N ALA A 335 25.01 8.45 0.43
CA ALA A 335 25.04 8.55 -1.02
C ALA A 335 24.84 10.02 -1.48
N PRO A 336 25.86 10.69 -2.04
CA PRO A 336 25.78 12.11 -2.40
C PRO A 336 24.81 12.38 -3.57
N TRP A 337 24.46 11.35 -4.34
CA TRP A 337 23.49 11.43 -5.44
C TRP A 337 22.05 11.17 -5.01
N ALA A 338 21.81 10.73 -3.76
CA ALA A 338 20.47 10.47 -3.28
C ALA A 338 19.74 11.80 -3.05
N THR A 339 18.51 11.90 -3.56
CA THR A 339 17.69 13.10 -3.34
C THR A 339 16.98 12.98 -1.99
N VAL A 340 17.43 13.76 -1.01
CA VAL A 340 16.79 13.84 0.30
C VAL A 340 15.81 15.01 0.30
N ALA A 341 14.52 14.69 0.24
CA ALA A 341 13.48 15.70 0.39
C ALA A 341 13.45 16.22 1.84
N THR A 342 13.37 17.53 2.03
CA THR A 342 13.19 18.12 3.37
C THR A 342 11.74 17.92 3.84
N THR A 343 11.44 16.73 4.36
CA THR A 343 10.10 16.42 4.88
C THR A 343 9.92 16.96 6.30
N PRO A 344 8.67 17.22 6.75
CA PRO A 344 8.41 17.58 8.14
C PRO A 344 8.98 16.59 9.15
N LEU A 345 8.90 15.29 8.88
CA LEU A 345 9.51 14.23 9.70
C LEU A 345 11.01 14.46 9.89
N LEU A 346 11.75 14.67 8.79
CA LEU A 346 13.21 14.82 8.85
C LEU A 346 13.67 16.12 9.51
N ARG A 347 12.79 17.12 9.65
CA ARG A 347 13.07 18.33 10.42
C ARG A 347 12.95 18.14 11.94
N VAL A 348 12.17 17.15 12.37
CA VAL A 348 11.92 16.84 13.78
C VAL A 348 12.85 15.74 14.28
N ALA A 349 13.11 14.73 13.45
CA ALA A 349 13.95 13.61 13.80
C ALA A 349 15.43 14.01 13.94
N PRO A 350 16.08 13.73 15.08
CA PRO A 350 17.52 13.84 15.20
C PRO A 350 18.23 13.03 14.12
N ARG A 351 19.35 13.56 13.61
CA ARG A 351 20.15 12.93 12.56
C ARG A 351 21.39 12.28 13.15
N LEU A 352 21.54 10.97 12.93
CA LEU A 352 22.79 10.29 13.21
C LEU A 352 23.72 10.41 12.00
N ARG A 353 24.77 11.22 12.12
CA ARG A 353 25.70 11.49 11.03
C ARG A 353 26.74 10.38 10.90
N VAL A 354 27.23 10.16 9.67
CA VAL A 354 28.29 9.19 9.37
C VAL A 354 29.58 9.47 10.16
N ASP A 355 29.86 10.74 10.43
CA ASP A 355 31.02 11.22 11.20
C ASP A 355 30.76 11.32 12.72
N GLY A 356 29.57 10.99 13.20
CA GLY A 356 29.12 11.23 14.59
C GLY A 356 28.84 9.96 15.40
N VAL A 357 29.50 8.84 15.08
CA VAL A 357 29.29 7.53 15.75
C VAL A 357 29.60 7.59 17.25
N GLU A 358 30.60 8.39 17.66
CA GLU A 358 31.06 8.46 19.06
C GLU A 358 29.95 8.89 20.03
N ASP A 359 28.94 9.62 19.55
CA ASP A 359 27.85 10.17 20.36
C ASP A 359 26.55 9.34 20.29
N VAL A 360 26.54 8.17 19.62
CA VAL A 360 25.32 7.34 19.43
C VAL A 360 24.65 7.02 20.77
N ALA A 361 25.43 6.56 21.74
CA ALA A 361 24.94 6.21 23.07
C ALA A 361 24.29 7.40 23.79
N GLU A 362 24.94 8.57 23.75
CA GLU A 362 24.42 9.77 24.40
C GLU A 362 23.17 10.30 23.70
N LEU A 363 23.15 10.30 22.37
CA LEU A 363 21.98 10.65 21.58
C LEU A 363 20.79 9.77 21.96
N LEU A 364 20.96 8.44 21.93
CA LEU A 364 19.89 7.49 22.22
C LEU A 364 19.40 7.62 23.67
N ARG A 365 20.32 7.78 24.64
CA ARG A 365 19.96 8.00 26.05
C ARG A 365 19.17 9.29 26.23
N THR A 366 19.58 10.37 25.58
CA THR A 366 18.85 11.65 25.62
C THR A 366 17.45 11.49 25.04
N GLN A 367 17.33 10.80 23.90
CA GLN A 367 16.04 10.51 23.28
C GLN A 367 15.13 9.69 24.19
N THR A 368 15.62 8.61 24.80
CA THR A 368 14.77 7.72 25.62
C THR A 368 14.45 8.28 27.01
N THR A 369 15.30 9.15 27.58
CA THR A 369 15.10 9.69 28.93
C THR A 369 14.44 11.06 28.98
N GLN A 370 14.76 11.95 28.02
CA GLN A 370 14.26 13.34 28.01
C GLN A 370 13.19 13.56 26.93
N ASP A 371 13.29 12.82 25.82
CA ASP A 371 12.37 12.89 24.70
C ASP A 371 12.03 14.33 24.23
N PRO A 372 13.03 15.12 23.81
CA PRO A 372 12.85 16.56 23.58
C PRO A 372 11.90 16.88 22.43
N ALA A 373 11.69 15.96 21.48
CA ALA A 373 10.86 16.18 20.29
C ALA A 373 9.44 15.59 20.41
N ARG A 374 8.99 15.25 21.63
CA ARG A 374 7.71 14.56 21.85
C ARG A 374 6.50 15.33 21.33
N GLU A 375 6.44 16.63 21.60
CA GLU A 375 5.30 17.46 21.20
C GLU A 375 5.29 17.69 19.68
N GLU A 376 6.45 17.91 19.07
CA GLU A 376 6.59 17.96 17.61
C GLU A 376 6.18 16.63 16.98
N ARG A 377 6.59 15.48 17.52
CA ARG A 377 6.16 14.17 17.02
C ARG A 377 4.65 13.97 17.15
N ARG A 378 4.01 14.45 18.22
CA ARG A 378 2.54 14.41 18.34
C ARG A 378 1.86 15.22 17.23
N ARG A 379 2.41 16.38 16.87
CA ARG A 379 1.91 17.18 15.73
C ARG A 379 2.17 16.48 14.39
N LEU A 380 3.28 15.75 14.26
CA LEU A 380 3.53 14.92 13.07
C LEU A 380 2.53 13.78 12.97
N VAL A 381 2.18 13.10 14.06
CA VAL A 381 1.13 12.05 14.05
C VAL A 381 -0.17 12.60 13.47
N GLU A 382 -0.66 13.72 14.02
CA GLU A 382 -1.87 14.36 13.51
C GLU A 382 -1.74 14.73 12.03
N TYR A 383 -0.60 15.32 11.63
CA TYR A 383 -0.40 15.77 10.25
C TYR A 383 -0.28 14.61 9.24
N TYR A 384 0.36 13.50 9.62
CA TYR A 384 0.58 12.35 8.73
C TYR A 384 -0.56 11.33 8.74
N LEU A 385 -1.29 11.20 9.86
CA LEU A 385 -2.22 10.09 10.10
C LEU A 385 -3.60 10.53 10.61
N GLY A 386 -3.72 11.76 11.13
CA GLY A 386 -4.89 12.23 11.85
C GLY A 386 -5.04 11.56 13.22
N ASP A 387 -6.29 11.38 13.66
CA ASP A 387 -6.60 10.67 14.91
C ASP A 387 -6.24 9.18 14.80
N VAL A 388 -5.29 8.75 15.63
CA VAL A 388 -4.77 7.37 15.71
C VAL A 388 -5.36 6.58 16.89
N THR A 389 -6.44 7.07 17.51
CA THR A 389 -7.18 6.30 18.51
C THR A 389 -7.64 4.97 17.88
N PRO A 390 -7.55 3.83 18.59
CA PRO A 390 -7.91 2.53 18.02
C PRO A 390 -9.29 2.54 17.36
N GLY A 391 -9.35 2.17 16.08
CA GLY A 391 -10.56 2.14 15.25
C GLY A 391 -10.94 3.47 14.57
N ALA A 392 -10.26 4.58 14.87
CA ALA A 392 -10.59 5.88 14.30
C ALA A 392 -10.25 5.97 12.80
N SER A 393 -9.12 5.40 12.35
CA SER A 393 -8.78 5.36 10.92
C SER A 393 -9.72 4.42 10.17
N LEU A 394 -10.11 3.31 10.78
CA LEU A 394 -11.05 2.33 10.24
C LEU A 394 -12.42 2.97 10.00
N GLU A 395 -12.95 3.69 10.99
CA GLU A 395 -14.22 4.41 10.84
C GLU A 395 -14.12 5.49 9.76
N ARG A 396 -13.02 6.27 9.72
CA ARG A 396 -12.79 7.24 8.63
C ARG A 396 -12.75 6.60 7.25
N PHE A 397 -12.08 5.45 7.12
CA PHE A 397 -11.99 4.71 5.87
C PHE A 397 -13.38 4.24 5.40
N VAL A 398 -14.17 3.62 6.30
CA VAL A 398 -15.52 3.14 5.98
C VAL A 398 -16.44 4.32 5.61
N ALA A 399 -16.45 5.38 6.42
CA ALA A 399 -17.24 6.57 6.15
C ALA A 399 -16.85 7.26 4.83
N ALA A 400 -15.56 7.27 4.48
CA ALA A 400 -15.09 7.81 3.21
C ALA A 400 -15.57 6.97 2.01
N CYS A 401 -15.66 5.64 2.17
CA CYS A 401 -16.23 4.76 1.14
C CYS A 401 -17.73 5.00 0.95
N GLU A 402 -18.49 5.09 2.05
CA GLU A 402 -19.92 5.43 2.03
C GLU A 402 -20.15 6.79 1.34
N ALA A 403 -19.41 7.82 1.75
CA ALA A 403 -19.49 9.15 1.14
C ALA A 403 -19.11 9.17 -0.34
N ALA A 404 -18.11 8.38 -0.76
CA ALA A 404 -17.74 8.26 -2.17
C ALA A 404 -18.88 7.67 -3.01
N ILE A 405 -19.56 6.65 -2.50
CA ILE A 405 -20.74 6.04 -3.13
C ILE A 405 -21.86 7.09 -3.27
N GLU A 406 -22.22 7.77 -2.18
CA GLU A 406 -23.30 8.76 -2.17
C GLU A 406 -23.05 9.91 -3.15
N ARG A 407 -21.81 10.44 -3.17
CA ARG A 407 -21.40 11.51 -4.09
C ARG A 407 -21.46 11.06 -5.55
N HIS A 408 -21.01 9.83 -5.82
CA HIS A 408 -21.05 9.28 -7.17
C HIS A 408 -22.47 9.08 -7.67
N GLU A 409 -23.37 8.59 -6.83
CA GLU A 409 -24.78 8.47 -7.20
C GLU A 409 -25.44 9.82 -7.46
N ALA A 410 -25.08 10.85 -6.69
CA ALA A 410 -25.54 12.22 -6.97
C ALA A 410 -25.01 12.73 -8.32
N GLU A 411 -23.76 12.43 -8.65
CA GLU A 411 -23.16 12.80 -9.93
C GLU A 411 -23.81 12.05 -11.11
N LEU A 412 -24.09 10.76 -10.96
CA LEU A 412 -24.81 9.99 -11.98
C LEU A 412 -26.23 10.54 -12.21
N ARG A 413 -26.94 10.95 -11.16
CA ARG A 413 -28.24 11.64 -11.29
C ARG A 413 -28.11 12.96 -12.04
N ARG A 414 -27.13 13.80 -11.67
CA ARG A 414 -26.85 15.06 -12.37
C ARG A 414 -26.57 14.86 -13.85
N LEU A 415 -25.78 13.84 -14.21
CA LEU A 415 -25.46 13.52 -15.60
C LEU A 415 -26.67 12.96 -16.36
N ALA A 416 -27.56 12.23 -15.69
CA ALA A 416 -28.82 11.77 -16.29
C ALA A 416 -29.74 12.95 -16.62
N ASP A 417 -29.86 13.93 -15.70
CA ASP A 417 -30.68 15.13 -15.90
C ASP A 417 -30.19 15.96 -17.10
N VAL A 418 -28.88 16.15 -17.24
CA VAL A 418 -28.28 16.85 -18.40
C VAL A 418 -28.60 16.13 -19.71
N ARG A 419 -28.54 14.79 -19.74
CA ARG A 419 -28.88 14.00 -20.93
C ARG A 419 -30.36 14.11 -21.29
N THR A 420 -31.25 14.26 -20.31
CA THR A 420 -32.68 14.46 -20.56
C THR A 420 -32.99 15.86 -21.09
N ASP A 421 -32.25 16.89 -20.65
CA ASP A 421 -32.43 18.28 -21.11
C ASP A 421 -31.94 18.49 -22.55
N ASP A 422 -30.80 17.90 -22.94
CA ASP A 422 -30.29 17.99 -24.33
C ASP A 422 -31.17 17.24 -25.35
N GLY A 423 -32.03 16.32 -24.91
CA GLY A 423 -33.02 15.64 -25.75
C GLY A 423 -34.32 16.44 -25.98
N GLY A 424 -34.43 17.63 -25.39
CA GLY A 424 -35.62 18.48 -25.36
C GLY A 424 -35.73 19.55 -26.45
N GLU A 425 -34.74 19.68 -27.36
CA GLU A 425 -34.93 20.46 -28.60
C GLU A 425 -35.95 19.75 -29.49
N ARG A 426 -37.23 20.05 -29.24
CA ARG A 426 -38.34 19.74 -30.13
C ARG A 426 -37.97 20.27 -31.51
N VAL A 427 -37.85 19.36 -32.47
CA VAL A 427 -38.10 19.65 -33.87
C VAL A 427 -39.49 20.31 -33.92
N THR A 428 -39.53 21.63 -33.99
CA THR A 428 -40.74 22.36 -34.33
C THR A 428 -41.07 21.95 -35.76
N ASP A 429 -42.17 21.24 -35.94
CA ASP A 429 -42.77 20.93 -37.24
C ASP A 429 -42.79 22.20 -38.11
N GLY A 430 -41.89 22.22 -39.09
CA GLY A 430 -41.81 23.23 -40.13
C GLY A 430 -42.44 22.71 -41.41
N ASP A 431 -43.67 23.15 -41.66
CA ASP A 431 -44.38 23.25 -42.94
C ASP A 431 -44.47 22.00 -43.85
N SER A 432 -45.68 21.43 -43.91
CA SER A 432 -46.17 20.69 -45.07
C SER A 432 -46.47 21.63 -46.24
N PRO A 433 -45.89 21.43 -47.44
CA PRO A 433 -46.31 22.13 -48.64
C PRO A 433 -47.04 21.17 -49.58
N ASP A 434 -48.31 20.84 -49.31
CA ASP A 434 -49.15 20.34 -50.41
C ASP A 434 -50.66 20.51 -50.17
N ALA A 435 -51.19 21.64 -50.63
CA ALA A 435 -52.63 21.80 -50.88
C ALA A 435 -52.91 22.99 -51.82
N ARG A 436 -52.40 22.96 -53.06
CA ARG A 436 -53.02 23.67 -54.19
C ARG A 436 -52.77 22.91 -55.50
N ARG A 437 -53.70 22.00 -55.86
CA ARG A 437 -54.11 21.70 -57.25
C ARG A 437 -55.28 20.70 -57.24
N ARG A 438 -56.50 21.21 -57.22
CA ARG A 438 -57.56 21.03 -58.23
C ARG A 438 -58.90 21.45 -57.68
#